data_AF-A0AAD9QLG6-F1
#
_entry.id   AF-A0AAD9QLG6-F1
#
_cell.length_a   1.000
_cell.length_b   1.000
_cell.length_c   1.000
_cell.angle_alpha   90.00
_cell.angle_beta   90.00
_cell.angle_gamma   90.00
#
_symmetry.space_group_name_H-M   'P 1'
#
loop_
_entity.id
_entity.type
_entity.pdbx_description
1 polymer ?
#
loop_
_entity_poly.entity_id
_entity_poly.type
_entity_poly.pdbx_seq_one_letter_code
_entity_poly.pdbx_strand_id
1 'polypeptide(L)'
;MSKEEKAILMPIYIICLLVTLTGNALIIVVFYKYKPIRRSINFFVLNMAISDLFTPLTIMPFFIADILSNNTFLSKLPLPLATAICKLCYFLADTSVIVSILSLLMISLDRLIAVVFPLHIKLISRKVRSICMLVSWVVAISVHGLYLRFFDFKGHGCFLDLDTSWKPQPFCKHKNIGNQKTNQKFML
;
A
#
# COMPACT_ATOMS: atom_id res chain seq x y z
N MET A 1 -12.58 10.73 15.40
CA MET A 1 -13.02 11.32 14.13
C MET A 1 -14.42 11.88 14.33
N SER A 2 -14.58 13.18 14.12
CA SER A 2 -15.85 13.89 14.29
C SER A 2 -16.86 13.50 13.22
N LYS A 3 -18.15 13.76 13.46
CA LYS A 3 -19.20 13.49 12.45
C LYS A 3 -19.02 14.35 11.19
N GLU A 4 -18.51 15.56 11.34
CA GLU A 4 -18.27 16.50 10.24
C GLU A 4 -17.12 16.03 9.35
N GLU A 5 -16.02 15.55 9.95
CA GLU A 5 -14.90 14.95 9.20
C GLU A 5 -15.37 13.77 8.36
N LYS A 6 -16.19 12.87 8.94
CA LYS A 6 -16.76 11.73 8.22
C LYS A 6 -17.63 12.18 7.04
N ALA A 7 -18.47 13.20 7.24
CA ALA A 7 -19.37 13.69 6.21
C ALA A 7 -18.63 14.27 4.99
N ILE A 8 -17.44 14.83 5.20
CA ILE A 8 -16.59 15.40 4.13
C ILE A 8 -15.72 14.31 3.50
N LEU A 9 -15.06 13.47 4.30
CA LEU A 9 -14.08 12.50 3.80
C LEU A 9 -14.72 11.36 3.00
N MET A 10 -15.88 10.86 3.43
CA MET A 10 -16.56 9.73 2.78
C MET A 10 -16.87 9.97 1.30
N PRO A 11 -17.56 11.05 0.89
CA PRO A 11 -17.82 11.30 -0.52
C PRO A 11 -16.54 11.48 -1.33
N ILE A 12 -15.51 12.12 -0.76
CA ILE A 12 -14.21 12.29 -1.43
C ILE A 12 -13.57 10.92 -1.72
N TYR A 13 -13.49 10.04 -0.73
CA TYR A 13 -12.91 8.70 -0.93
C TYR A 13 -13.69 7.89 -1.97
N ILE A 14 -15.02 7.96 -1.98
CA ILE A 14 -15.85 7.27 -2.98
C ILE A 14 -15.60 7.82 -4.38
N ILE A 15 -15.56 9.15 -4.55
CA ILE A 15 -15.29 9.79 -5.85
C ILE A 15 -13.87 9.42 -6.32
N CYS A 16 -12.86 9.54 -5.46
CA CYS A 16 -11.49 9.17 -5.78
C CYS A 16 -11.38 7.69 -6.18
N LEU A 17 -12.05 6.79 -5.48
CA LEU A 17 -12.08 5.37 -5.81
C LEU A 17 -12.66 5.15 -7.21
N LEU A 18 -13.80 5.74 -7.53
CA LEU A 18 -14.45 5.60 -8.83
C LEU A 18 -13.58 6.16 -9.96
N VAL A 19 -13.06 7.38 -9.79
CA VAL A 19 -12.22 8.05 -10.80
C VAL A 19 -10.92 7.28 -11.04
N THR A 20 -10.24 6.86 -9.96
CA THR A 20 -8.97 6.15 -10.06
C THR A 20 -9.14 4.77 -10.69
N LEU A 21 -10.20 4.04 -10.29
CA LEU A 21 -10.50 2.71 -10.83
C LEU A 21 -10.86 2.78 -12.32
N THR A 22 -11.78 3.68 -12.69
CA THR A 22 -12.23 3.82 -14.08
C THR A 22 -11.14 4.37 -14.99
N GLY A 23 -10.39 5.38 -14.55
CA GLY A 23 -9.30 5.98 -15.32
C GLY A 23 -8.18 4.99 -15.60
N ASN A 24 -7.68 4.30 -14.58
CA ASN A 24 -6.60 3.32 -14.76
C ASN A 24 -7.05 2.08 -15.51
N ALA A 25 -8.28 1.59 -15.30
CA ALA A 25 -8.84 0.50 -16.08
C ALA A 25 -8.96 0.88 -17.57
N LEU A 26 -9.39 2.11 -17.89
CA LEU A 26 -9.47 2.59 -19.26
C LEU A 26 -8.10 2.60 -19.95
N ILE A 27 -7.05 3.05 -19.26
CA ILE A 27 -5.67 3.02 -19.77
C ILE A 27 -5.27 1.58 -20.15
N ILE A 28 -5.55 0.61 -19.27
CA ILE A 28 -5.25 -0.81 -19.52
C ILE A 28 -6.05 -1.33 -20.73
N VAL A 29 -7.36 -1.04 -20.79
CA VAL A 29 -8.23 -1.45 -21.90
C VAL A 29 -7.74 -0.88 -23.24
N VAL A 30 -7.44 0.42 -23.28
CA VAL A 30 -6.93 1.10 -24.48
C VAL A 30 -5.60 0.48 -24.94
N PHE A 31 -4.70 0.18 -24.00
CA PHE A 31 -3.43 -0.47 -24.30
C PHE A 31 -3.60 -1.83 -24.99
N TYR A 32 -4.55 -2.66 -24.52
CA TYR A 32 -4.82 -3.96 -25.13
C TYR A 32 -5.56 -3.85 -26.45
N LYS A 33 -6.54 -2.94 -26.55
CA LYS A 33 -7.42 -2.78 -27.72
C LYS A 33 -6.72 -2.12 -28.91
N TYR A 34 -5.86 -1.13 -28.70
CA TYR A 34 -5.21 -0.38 -29.76
C TYR A 34 -3.76 -0.82 -29.99
N LYS A 35 -3.56 -1.73 -30.96
CA LYS A 35 -2.22 -2.19 -31.40
C LYS A 35 -1.21 -1.07 -31.75
N PRO A 36 -1.59 0.06 -32.39
CA PRO A 36 -0.65 1.15 -32.72
C PRO A 36 -0.06 1.84 -31.48
N ILE A 37 -0.78 1.80 -30.36
CA ILE A 37 -0.36 2.35 -29.05
C ILE A 37 0.68 1.43 -28.38
N ARG A 38 1.09 0.29 -28.95
CA ARG A 38 2.14 -0.56 -28.34
C ARG A 38 3.58 -0.06 -28.61
N ARG A 39 3.76 1.26 -28.72
CA ARG A 39 5.06 1.95 -28.78
C ARG A 39 5.75 1.88 -27.42
N SER A 40 7.06 2.05 -27.46
CA SER A 40 7.98 1.95 -26.33
C SER A 40 7.50 2.60 -25.01
N ILE A 41 7.12 3.88 -25.03
CA ILE A 41 6.65 4.63 -23.85
C ILE A 41 5.44 4.00 -23.13
N ASN A 42 4.56 3.33 -23.86
CA ASN A 42 3.25 2.91 -23.35
C ASN A 42 3.31 1.72 -22.39
N PHE A 43 4.43 1.02 -22.36
CA PHE A 43 4.69 -0.04 -21.39
C PHE A 43 4.87 0.52 -19.97
N PHE A 44 5.60 1.63 -19.79
CA PHE A 44 5.73 2.25 -18.45
C PHE A 44 4.40 2.85 -17.98
N VAL A 45 3.62 3.43 -18.90
CA VAL A 45 2.26 3.90 -18.64
C VAL A 45 1.35 2.75 -18.19
N LEU A 46 1.46 1.58 -18.81
CA LEU A 46 0.73 0.38 -18.38
C LEU A 46 1.16 -0.07 -16.98
N ASN A 47 2.46 -0.09 -16.68
CA ASN A 47 2.96 -0.48 -15.36
C ASN A 47 2.45 0.47 -14.26
N MET A 48 2.45 1.78 -14.55
CA MET A 48 1.88 2.79 -13.68
C MET A 48 0.37 2.56 -13.47
N ALA A 49 -0.40 2.34 -14.54
CA ALA A 49 -1.84 2.09 -14.43
C ALA A 49 -2.16 0.82 -13.63
N ILE A 50 -1.36 -0.25 -13.77
CA ILE A 50 -1.50 -1.46 -12.95
C ILE A 50 -1.21 -1.16 -11.47
N SER A 51 -0.14 -0.41 -11.20
CA SER A 51 0.21 0.01 -9.85
C SER A 51 -0.90 0.84 -9.20
N ASP A 52 -1.44 1.83 -9.91
CA ASP A 52 -2.45 2.76 -9.42
C ASP A 52 -3.81 2.09 -9.14
N LEU A 53 -4.02 0.84 -9.57
CA LEU A 53 -5.19 0.03 -9.21
C LEU A 53 -5.08 -0.61 -7.83
N PHE A 54 -3.88 -0.86 -7.30
CA PHE A 54 -3.73 -1.53 -6.00
C PHE A 54 -4.30 -0.70 -4.86
N THR A 55 -4.02 0.60 -4.84
CA THR A 55 -4.51 1.54 -3.81
C THR A 55 -6.05 1.58 -3.71
N PRO A 56 -6.82 1.87 -4.78
CA PRO A 56 -8.28 1.89 -4.71
C PRO A 56 -8.92 0.51 -4.49
N LEU A 57 -8.19 -0.59 -4.73
CA LEU A 57 -8.68 -1.95 -4.47
C LEU A 57 -8.41 -2.44 -3.03
N THR A 58 -7.47 -1.81 -2.31
CA THR A 58 -7.01 -2.33 -1.01
C THR A 58 -7.24 -1.34 0.13
N ILE A 59 -6.52 -0.23 0.16
CA ILE A 59 -6.54 0.72 1.28
C ILE A 59 -7.81 1.58 1.28
N MET A 60 -8.37 1.94 0.11
CA MET A 60 -9.59 2.76 0.07
C MET A 60 -10.83 2.01 0.59
N PRO A 61 -11.12 0.75 0.16
CA PRO A 61 -12.23 -0.02 0.72
C PRO A 61 -12.04 -0.28 2.21
N PHE A 62 -10.80 -0.49 2.65
CA PHE A 62 -10.45 -0.63 4.05
C PHE A 62 -10.83 0.63 4.86
N PHE A 63 -10.38 1.82 4.43
CA PHE A 63 -10.74 3.07 5.09
C PHE A 63 -12.26 3.29 5.11
N ILE A 64 -12.95 3.06 3.99
CA ILE A 64 -14.41 3.21 3.93
C ILE A 64 -15.09 2.28 4.94
N ALA A 65 -14.71 1.00 4.98
CA ALA A 65 -15.27 0.01 5.91
C ALA A 65 -14.99 0.35 7.38
N ASP A 66 -13.80 0.87 7.66
CA ASP A 66 -13.39 1.27 9.00
C ASP A 66 -14.16 2.50 9.50
N ILE A 67 -14.31 3.53 8.64
CA ILE A 67 -15.09 4.74 8.95
C ILE A 67 -16.56 4.40 9.25
N LEU A 68 -17.16 3.53 8.44
CA LEU A 68 -18.54 3.04 8.61
C LEU A 68 -18.71 2.22 9.89
N SER A 69 -17.68 1.47 10.28
CA SER A 69 -17.67 0.68 11.51
C SER A 69 -17.23 1.49 12.75
N ASN A 70 -17.16 2.83 12.68
CA ASN A 70 -16.64 3.65 13.79
C ASN A 70 -15.23 3.24 14.25
N ASN A 71 -14.35 2.94 13.31
CA ASN A 71 -12.96 2.54 13.52
C ASN A 71 -12.82 1.20 14.28
N THR A 72 -13.79 0.30 14.09
CA THR A 72 -13.81 -1.04 14.73
C THR A 72 -13.81 -2.17 13.71
N PHE A 73 -13.59 -1.89 12.41
CA PHE A 73 -13.72 -2.91 11.37
C PHE A 73 -12.73 -4.07 11.59
N LEU A 74 -11.47 -3.75 11.87
CA LEU A 74 -10.45 -4.77 12.19
C LEU A 74 -10.68 -5.47 13.51
N SER A 75 -11.24 -4.79 14.52
CA SER A 75 -11.53 -5.37 15.83
C SER A 75 -12.64 -6.44 15.78
N LYS A 76 -13.47 -6.43 14.74
CA LYS A 76 -14.49 -7.47 14.49
C LYS A 76 -13.89 -8.76 13.91
N LEU A 77 -12.64 -8.72 13.45
CA LEU A 77 -11.96 -9.83 12.80
C LEU A 77 -11.06 -10.59 13.79
N PRO A 78 -10.74 -11.87 13.53
CA PRO A 78 -9.74 -12.58 14.32
C PRO A 78 -8.41 -11.83 14.28
N LEU A 79 -7.74 -11.71 15.44
CA LEU A 79 -6.47 -11.01 15.60
C LEU A 79 -5.41 -11.31 14.51
N PRO A 80 -5.16 -12.58 14.10
CA PRO A 80 -4.19 -12.85 13.04
C PRO A 80 -4.63 -12.28 11.67
N LEU A 81 -5.92 -12.32 11.36
CA LEU A 81 -6.46 -11.80 10.10
C LEU A 81 -6.49 -10.27 10.10
N ALA A 82 -6.86 -9.66 11.23
CA ALA A 82 -6.81 -8.21 11.42
C ALA A 82 -5.39 -7.67 11.21
N THR A 83 -4.39 -8.34 11.80
CA THR A 83 -2.97 -7.99 11.66
C THR A 83 -2.48 -8.20 10.22
N ALA A 84 -2.89 -9.29 9.56
CA ALA A 84 -2.51 -9.56 8.17
C ALA A 84 -3.10 -8.52 7.20
N ILE A 85 -4.38 -8.19 7.32
CA ILE A 85 -5.05 -7.18 6.48
C ILE A 85 -4.43 -5.80 6.72
N CYS A 86 -4.23 -5.44 7.99
CA CYS A 86 -3.54 -4.22 8.37
C CYS A 86 -2.20 -4.09 7.65
N LYS A 87 -1.31 -5.09 7.80
CA LYS A 87 -0.01 -5.10 7.13
C LYS A 87 -0.14 -5.02 5.61
N LEU A 88 -0.99 -5.85 5.02
CA LEU A 88 -1.11 -5.98 3.57
C LEU A 88 -1.68 -4.73 2.90
N CYS A 89 -2.67 -4.09 3.50
CA CYS A 89 -3.30 -2.88 2.95
C CYS A 89 -2.30 -1.73 2.86
N TYR A 90 -1.56 -1.44 3.94
CA TYR A 90 -0.54 -0.39 3.93
C TYR A 90 0.64 -0.76 3.02
N PHE A 91 1.06 -2.03 3.03
CA PHE A 91 2.11 -2.52 2.13
C PHE A 91 1.83 -2.25 0.66
N LEU A 92 0.64 -2.65 0.21
CA LEU A 92 0.27 -2.58 -1.20
C LEU A 92 0.06 -1.13 -1.64
N ALA A 93 -0.49 -0.29 -0.76
CA ALA A 93 -0.61 1.15 -1.01
C ALA A 93 0.77 1.81 -1.15
N ASP A 94 1.67 1.60 -0.20
CA ASP A 94 2.99 2.20 -0.22
C ASP A 94 3.83 1.69 -1.40
N THR A 95 3.80 0.38 -1.65
CA THR A 95 4.48 -0.25 -2.80
C THR A 95 3.96 0.34 -4.11
N SER A 96 2.65 0.54 -4.25
CA SER A 96 2.01 1.14 -5.42
C SER A 96 2.53 2.56 -5.67
N VAL A 97 2.58 3.40 -4.63
CA VAL A 97 3.11 4.77 -4.73
C VAL A 97 4.54 4.79 -5.25
N ILE A 98 5.43 3.95 -4.71
CA ILE A 98 6.83 3.89 -5.17
C ILE A 98 6.93 3.39 -6.61
N VAL A 99 6.20 2.34 -6.99
CA VAL A 99 6.21 1.83 -8.37
C VAL A 99 5.72 2.89 -9.35
N SER A 100 4.70 3.68 -8.97
CA SER A 100 4.17 4.76 -9.79
C SER A 100 5.17 5.92 -9.94
N ILE A 101 5.83 6.34 -8.85
CA ILE A 101 6.90 7.35 -8.90
C ILE A 101 8.06 6.90 -9.77
N LEU A 102 8.55 5.66 -9.59
CA LEU A 102 9.62 5.10 -10.41
C LEU A 102 9.21 5.01 -11.88
N SER A 103 7.96 4.66 -12.16
CA SER A 103 7.44 4.62 -13.54
C SER A 103 7.40 6.03 -14.16
N LEU A 104 6.98 7.05 -13.42
CA LEU A 104 6.99 8.46 -13.86
C LEU A 104 8.40 8.99 -14.12
N LEU A 105 9.36 8.63 -13.25
CA LEU A 105 10.77 8.95 -13.45
C LEU A 105 11.30 8.31 -14.74
N MET A 106 11.01 7.03 -14.97
CA MET A 106 11.43 6.34 -16.19
C MET A 106 10.78 6.93 -17.45
N ILE A 107 9.51 7.31 -17.39
CA ILE A 107 8.82 8.03 -18.48
C ILE A 107 9.52 9.36 -18.76
N SER A 108 9.83 10.13 -17.72
CA SER A 108 10.50 11.43 -17.83
C SER A 108 11.90 11.30 -18.43
N LEU A 109 12.66 10.29 -18.00
CA LEU A 109 13.98 9.98 -18.55
C LEU A 109 13.92 9.54 -20.01
N ASP A 110 12.96 8.68 -20.39
CA ASP A 110 12.74 8.25 -21.77
C ASP A 110 12.46 9.48 -22.68
N ARG A 111 11.65 10.43 -22.20
CA ARG A 111 11.37 11.69 -22.90
C ARG A 111 12.59 12.59 -22.99
N LEU A 112 13.36 12.73 -21.90
CA LEU A 112 14.57 13.54 -21.89
C LEU A 112 15.61 13.00 -22.89
N ILE A 113 15.85 11.68 -22.88
CA ILE A 113 16.80 11.03 -23.81
C ILE A 113 16.34 11.20 -25.25
N ALA A 114 15.04 11.08 -25.55
CA ALA A 114 14.52 11.26 -26.90
C ALA A 114 14.74 12.68 -27.45
N VAL A 115 14.72 13.69 -26.58
CA VAL A 115 14.94 15.10 -26.96
C VAL A 115 16.44 15.41 -27.10
N VAL A 116 17.26 14.96 -26.13
CA VAL A 116 18.69 15.30 -26.08
C VAL A 116 19.52 14.45 -27.04
N PHE A 117 19.15 13.18 -27.24
CA PHE A 117 19.90 12.22 -28.05
C PHE A 117 19.01 11.58 -29.13
N PRO A 118 18.62 12.34 -30.17
CA PRO A 118 17.69 11.86 -31.21
C PRO A 118 18.21 10.62 -31.97
N LEU A 119 19.53 10.43 -32.06
CA LEU A 119 20.16 9.26 -32.71
C LEU A 119 20.17 7.99 -31.84
N HIS A 120 19.94 8.10 -30.53
CA HIS A 120 19.97 6.98 -29.58
C HIS A 120 18.59 6.40 -29.26
N ILE A 121 17.52 6.83 -29.95
CA ILE A 121 16.13 6.38 -29.76
C ILE A 121 15.94 4.85 -29.88
N LYS A 122 16.90 4.12 -30.47
CA LYS A 122 16.89 2.65 -30.56
C LYS A 122 17.48 1.91 -29.36
N LEU A 123 18.13 2.58 -28.39
CA LEU A 123 18.85 1.89 -27.31
C LEU A 123 17.95 1.24 -26.25
N ILE A 124 16.75 1.79 -26.00
CA ILE A 124 15.83 1.19 -25.03
C ILE A 124 15.01 0.09 -25.70
N SER A 125 15.65 -1.08 -25.80
CA SER A 125 15.00 -2.32 -26.23
C SER A 125 13.84 -2.70 -25.29
N ARG A 126 12.87 -3.44 -25.81
CA ARG A 126 11.74 -3.99 -25.03
C ARG A 126 12.24 -4.79 -23.81
N LYS A 127 13.38 -5.48 -23.93
CA LYS A 127 14.02 -6.22 -22.84
C LYS A 127 14.44 -5.30 -21.68
N VAL A 128 15.12 -4.20 -21.98
CA VAL A 128 15.56 -3.21 -20.96
C VAL A 128 14.35 -2.65 -20.23
N ARG A 129 13.27 -2.34 -20.95
CA ARG A 129 12.04 -1.82 -20.33
C ARG A 129 11.36 -2.83 -19.41
N SER A 130 11.24 -4.09 -19.83
CA SER A 130 10.71 -5.15 -18.95
C SER A 130 11.59 -5.34 -17.71
N ILE A 131 12.91 -5.24 -17.85
CA ILE A 131 13.83 -5.27 -16.70
C ILE A 131 13.58 -4.07 -15.78
N CYS A 132 13.46 -2.85 -16.30
CA CYS A 132 13.17 -1.66 -15.48
C CYS A 132 11.85 -1.79 -14.71
N MET A 133 10.82 -2.41 -15.30
CA MET A 133 9.58 -2.72 -14.57
C MET A 133 9.85 -3.69 -13.43
N LEU A 134 10.50 -4.83 -13.70
CA LEU A 134 10.81 -5.81 -12.66
C LEU A 134 11.63 -5.17 -11.54
N VAL A 135 12.60 -4.33 -11.88
CA VAL A 135 13.41 -3.57 -10.92
C VAL A 135 12.55 -2.63 -10.10
N SER A 136 11.58 -1.90 -10.68
CA SER A 136 10.73 -0.99 -9.90
C SER A 136 9.89 -1.73 -8.86
N TRP A 137 9.36 -2.91 -9.19
CA TRP A 137 8.66 -3.77 -8.23
C TRP A 137 9.60 -4.31 -7.15
N VAL A 138 10.77 -4.80 -7.52
CA VAL A 138 11.77 -5.33 -6.56
C VAL A 138 12.23 -4.23 -5.61
N VAL A 139 12.51 -3.03 -6.10
CA VAL A 139 12.91 -1.88 -5.28
C VAL A 139 11.79 -1.49 -4.31
N ALA A 140 10.56 -1.35 -4.81
CA ALA A 140 9.41 -0.99 -3.97
C ALA A 140 9.16 -2.03 -2.85
N ILE A 141 9.18 -3.32 -3.20
CA ILE A 141 9.03 -4.42 -2.24
C ILE A 141 10.19 -4.46 -1.24
N SER A 142 11.42 -4.20 -1.69
CA SER A 142 12.60 -4.22 -0.80
C SER A 142 12.56 -3.10 0.24
N VAL A 143 12.19 -1.88 -0.20
CA VAL A 143 12.07 -0.71 0.68
C VAL A 143 10.93 -0.91 1.69
N HIS A 144 9.74 -1.26 1.22
CA HIS A 144 8.57 -1.38 2.10
C HIS A 144 8.47 -2.71 2.84
N GLY A 145 9.07 -3.79 2.34
CA GLY A 145 9.08 -5.08 2.99
C GLY A 145 9.87 -5.08 4.30
N LEU A 146 10.95 -4.30 4.37
CA LEU A 146 11.69 -4.07 5.62
C LEU A 146 10.85 -3.27 6.63
N TYR A 147 10.12 -2.27 6.16
CA TYR A 147 9.27 -1.40 6.99
C TYR A 147 7.99 -2.10 7.48
N LEU A 148 7.45 -3.02 6.67
CA LEU A 148 6.24 -3.79 6.98
C LEU A 148 6.35 -4.62 8.26
N ARG A 149 7.56 -5.09 8.60
CA ARG A 149 7.76 -5.86 9.83
C ARG A 149 7.43 -5.07 11.09
N PHE A 150 7.46 -3.74 11.02
CA PHE A 150 7.17 -2.84 12.12
C PHE A 150 5.68 -2.46 12.22
N PHE A 151 4.85 -2.76 11.22
CA PHE A 151 3.40 -2.54 11.36
C PHE A 151 2.81 -3.58 12.30
N ASP A 152 1.97 -3.17 13.24
CA ASP A 152 1.23 -4.07 14.11
C ASP A 152 -0.20 -3.58 14.34
N PHE A 153 -1.12 -4.52 14.57
CA PHE A 153 -2.49 -4.20 14.92
C PHE A 153 -2.66 -4.27 16.43
N LYS A 154 -2.81 -3.11 17.09
CA LYS A 154 -2.97 -3.02 18.54
C LYS A 154 -4.30 -2.33 18.89
N GLY A 155 -5.13 -3.01 19.67
CA GLY A 155 -6.44 -2.50 20.13
C GLY A 155 -7.45 -2.30 18.99
N HIS A 156 -7.50 -1.07 18.46
CA HIS A 156 -8.46 -0.64 17.44
C HIS A 156 -7.82 -0.02 16.20
N GLY A 157 -6.50 -0.09 16.06
CA GLY A 157 -5.81 0.58 14.96
C GLY A 157 -4.54 -0.12 14.47
N CYS A 158 -4.13 0.27 13.27
CA CYS A 158 -2.85 -0.08 12.66
C CYS A 158 -1.80 0.94 13.08
N PHE A 159 -0.74 0.49 13.73
CA PHE A 159 0.33 1.35 14.21
C PHE A 159 1.69 0.88 13.71
N LEU A 160 2.58 1.84 13.51
CA LEU A 160 4.00 1.61 13.28
C LEU A 160 4.72 1.46 14.63
N ASP A 161 5.12 0.24 14.96
CA ASP A 161 5.85 -0.08 16.17
C ASP A 161 7.36 0.10 15.96
N LEU A 162 7.79 1.36 15.98
CA LEU A 162 9.20 1.75 15.86
C LEU A 162 10.00 1.54 17.18
N ASP A 163 9.33 1.14 18.27
CA ASP A 163 9.88 1.07 19.64
C ASP A 163 10.72 -0.20 19.91
N THR A 164 10.73 -1.17 18.98
CA THR A 164 11.52 -2.41 19.15
C THR A 164 13.02 -2.23 18.91
N SER A 165 13.48 -1.04 18.52
CA SER A 165 14.92 -0.72 18.49
C SER A 165 15.51 -0.35 19.85
N TRP A 166 14.70 -0.10 20.90
CA TRP A 166 15.22 0.26 22.23
C TRP A 166 14.30 -0.12 23.41
N LYS A 167 13.84 -1.37 23.50
CA LYS A 167 13.38 -1.94 24.78
C LYS A 167 13.94 -3.34 25.01
N PRO A 168 14.73 -3.57 26.08
CA PRO A 168 15.08 -4.93 26.49
C PRO A 168 13.79 -5.67 26.87
N GLN A 169 13.66 -6.92 26.40
CA GLN A 169 12.50 -7.77 26.65
C GLN A 169 12.22 -7.90 28.16
N PRO A 170 11.00 -7.62 28.64
CA PRO A 170 10.50 -8.24 29.85
C PRO A 170 9.81 -9.55 29.46
N PHE A 171 10.50 -10.63 29.81
CA PHE A 171 9.95 -11.96 30.00
C PHE A 171 8.74 -11.86 30.93
N CYS A 172 7.51 -12.06 30.44
CA CYS A 172 6.42 -12.67 31.20
C CYS A 172 5.15 -12.87 30.35
N LYS A 173 4.95 -14.12 29.91
CA LYS A 173 3.61 -14.67 29.66
C LYS A 173 2.77 -14.51 30.93
N HIS A 174 1.54 -14.05 30.83
CA HIS A 174 0.50 -14.50 31.75
C HIS A 174 -0.72 -15.00 30.98
N LYS A 175 -0.73 -16.31 30.83
CA LYS A 175 -1.93 -17.16 30.71
C LYS A 175 -2.51 -17.21 32.12
N ASN A 176 -3.73 -16.71 32.36
CA ASN A 176 -4.45 -17.01 33.60
C ASN A 176 -5.78 -17.68 33.27
N ILE A 177 -5.68 -19.00 33.24
CA ILE A 177 -6.73 -19.96 33.56
C ILE A 177 -6.96 -19.87 35.07
N GLY A 178 -8.22 -19.74 35.49
CA GLY A 178 -8.79 -20.32 36.72
C GLY A 178 -8.08 -20.10 38.07
N ASN A 179 -8.79 -19.37 38.94
CA ASN A 179 -9.14 -19.82 40.30
C ASN A 179 -8.00 -20.25 41.25
N GLN A 180 -7.61 -19.38 42.19
CA GLN A 180 -7.41 -19.78 43.59
C GLN A 180 -7.20 -18.56 44.52
N LYS A 181 -8.03 -18.55 45.58
CA LYS A 181 -7.79 -18.06 46.97
C LYS A 181 -6.36 -17.56 47.22
N THR A 182 -6.11 -16.50 47.99
CA THR A 182 -6.24 -16.49 49.45
C THR A 182 -5.95 -15.07 49.98
N ASN A 183 -6.63 -14.73 51.06
CA ASN A 183 -6.45 -13.56 51.91
C ASN A 183 -5.00 -13.16 52.24
N GLN A 184 -4.88 -11.89 52.60
CA GLN A 184 -4.23 -11.36 53.82
C GLN A 184 -2.87 -10.66 53.70
N LYS A 185 -2.86 -9.46 54.32
CA LYS A 185 -1.75 -8.71 54.95
C LYS A 185 -0.78 -7.96 54.03
N PHE A 186 -0.74 -6.63 54.17
CA PHE A 186 0.24 -5.86 54.97
C PHE A 186 -0.13 -4.36 54.78
N MET A 187 -0.58 -3.62 55.80
CA MET A 187 0.19 -3.04 56.92
C MET A 187 1.10 -1.88 56.44
N LEU A 188 0.53 -0.67 56.42
CA LEU A 188 0.95 0.56 57.12
C LEU A 188 0.11 1.75 56.65
#